data_AF-A0A0M8STX2-F1
#
_entry.id   AF-A0A0M8STX2-F1
#
_cell.length_a   1.000
_cell.length_b   1.000
_cell.length_c   1.000
_cell.angle_alpha   90.00
_cell.angle_beta   90.00
_cell.angle_gamma   90.00
#
_symmetry.space_group_name_H-M   'P 1'
#
loop_
_entity.id
_entity.type
_entity.pdbx_description
1 polymer ?
#
loop_
_entity_poly.entity_id
_entity_poly.type
_entity_poly.pdbx_seq_one_letter_code
_entity_poly.pdbx_strand_id
1 'polypeptide(L)'
;MYHQLIGRPAGVYDRTPAAFRAEMERLAREDYVPVTARDFQTGRIDIPAGTHPVVLTFDDSTNSQVRLGPGGVPSPNTAVAIVAGTAAKLPSLKPVATFF
;
A
#
# COMPACT_ATOMS: atom_id res chain seq x y z
N MET A 1 3.76 -1.19 -8.34
CA MET A 1 4.95 -0.38 -8.02
C MET A 1 4.51 1.07 -8.01
N TYR A 2 4.88 1.80 -6.96
CA TYR A 2 4.50 3.20 -6.75
C TYR A 2 5.76 4.04 -6.50
N HIS A 3 5.73 5.31 -6.89
CA HIS A 3 6.79 6.28 -6.54
C HIS A 3 6.20 7.31 -5.56
N GLN A 4 5.69 8.42 -6.09
CA GLN A 4 5.15 9.50 -5.26
C GLN A 4 3.63 9.53 -5.21
N LEU A 5 3.11 9.85 -4.02
CA LEU A 5 1.71 10.22 -3.79
C LEU A 5 1.57 11.73 -3.65
N ILE A 6 1.25 12.43 -4.76
CA ILE A 6 1.17 13.89 -4.80
C ILE A 6 -0.19 14.38 -5.31
N GLY A 7 -0.64 15.54 -4.82
CA GLY A 7 -1.96 16.08 -5.18
C GLY A 7 -2.10 16.48 -6.65
N ARG A 8 -0.99 16.77 -7.32
CA ARG A 8 -0.93 17.13 -8.75
C ARG A 8 0.17 16.30 -9.42
N PRO A 9 -0.15 15.12 -9.97
CA PRO A 9 0.79 14.27 -10.68
C PRO A 9 1.54 15.05 -11.77
N ALA A 10 2.87 14.92 -11.82
CA ALA A 10 3.73 15.57 -12.81
C ALA A 10 4.28 14.57 -13.84
N GLY A 11 4.28 13.27 -13.52
CA GLY A 11 4.68 12.20 -14.42
C GLY A 11 3.79 10.95 -14.33
N VAL A 12 4.06 9.99 -15.20
CA VAL A 12 3.31 8.71 -15.28
C VAL A 12 3.43 7.85 -14.02
N TYR A 13 4.45 8.07 -13.20
CA TYR A 13 4.69 7.34 -11.95
C TYR A 13 4.00 7.96 -10.73
N ASP A 14 3.52 9.20 -10.85
CA ASP A 14 2.87 9.91 -9.75
C ASP A 14 1.41 9.49 -9.63
N ARG A 15 0.96 9.28 -8.40
CA ARG A 15 -0.45 9.02 -8.08
C ARG A 15 -0.97 10.04 -7.11
N THR A 16 -2.27 10.31 -7.15
CA THR A 16 -2.90 11.06 -6.06
C THR A 16 -3.14 10.14 -4.86
N PRO A 17 -3.07 10.66 -3.62
CA PRO A 17 -3.46 9.91 -2.43
C PRO A 17 -4.87 9.31 -2.53
N ALA A 18 -5.81 10.03 -3.17
CA ALA A 18 -7.17 9.56 -3.40
C ALA A 18 -7.22 8.37 -4.37
N ALA A 19 -6.48 8.44 -5.48
CA ALA A 19 -6.40 7.33 -6.43
C ALA A 19 -5.77 6.09 -5.80
N PHE A 20 -4.70 6.26 -5.01
CA PHE A 20 -4.07 5.16 -4.30
C PHE A 20 -5.02 4.53 -3.26
N ARG A 21 -5.80 5.34 -2.52
CA ARG A 21 -6.83 4.82 -1.61
C ARG A 21 -7.89 3.99 -2.35
N ALA A 22 -8.42 4.50 -3.45
CA ALA A 22 -9.42 3.80 -4.26
C ALA A 22 -8.87 2.47 -4.80
N GLU A 23 -7.59 2.42 -5.13
CA GLU A 23 -6.90 1.21 -5.55
C GLU A 23 -6.78 0.18 -4.42
N MET A 24 -6.42 0.61 -3.20
CA MET A 24 -6.38 -0.31 -2.05
C MET A 24 -7.77 -0.88 -1.72
N GLU A 25 -8.81 -0.07 -1.82
CA GLU A 25 -10.19 -0.53 -1.65
C GLU A 25 -10.63 -1.48 -2.77
N ARG A 26 -10.17 -1.24 -4.01
CA ARG A 26 -10.43 -2.14 -5.14
C ARG A 26 -9.76 -3.49 -4.94
N LEU A 27 -8.48 -3.51 -4.58
CA LEU A 27 -7.73 -4.74 -4.28
C LEU A 27 -8.46 -5.57 -3.22
N ALA A 28 -8.90 -4.93 -2.13
CA ALA A 28 -9.64 -5.59 -1.06
C ALA A 28 -10.99 -6.18 -1.52
N ARG A 29 -11.69 -5.54 -2.45
CA ARG A 29 -12.97 -6.01 -3.02
C ARG A 29 -12.82 -7.12 -4.06
N GLU A 30 -11.66 -7.19 -4.71
CA GLU A 30 -11.33 -8.18 -5.74
C GLU A 30 -10.51 -9.34 -5.17
N ASP A 31 -10.57 -9.58 -3.86
CA ASP A 31 -9.89 -10.67 -3.14
C ASP A 31 -8.36 -10.69 -3.30
N TYR A 32 -7.73 -9.52 -3.46
CA TYR A 32 -6.28 -9.39 -3.37
C TYR A 32 -5.82 -9.17 -1.93
N VAL A 33 -4.81 -9.94 -1.52
CA VAL A 33 -4.20 -9.85 -0.19
C VAL A 33 -2.75 -9.41 -0.32
N PRO A 34 -2.37 -8.25 0.23
CA PRO A 34 -0.99 -7.81 0.20
C PRO A 34 -0.05 -8.81 0.90
N VAL A 35 1.07 -9.11 0.25
CA VAL A 35 2.18 -9.90 0.78
C VAL A 35 3.49 -9.13 0.60
N THR A 36 4.50 -9.46 1.40
CA THR A 36 5.82 -8.82 1.22
C THR A 36 6.53 -9.40 0.00
N ALA A 37 7.47 -8.64 -0.60
CA ALA A 37 8.31 -9.16 -1.68
C ALA A 37 9.10 -10.41 -1.24
N ARG A 38 9.50 -10.48 0.04
CA ARG A 38 10.15 -11.65 0.64
C ARG A 38 9.24 -12.87 0.66
N ASP A 39 7.98 -12.71 1.08
CA ASP A 39 7.02 -13.82 1.13
C ASP A 39 6.77 -14.36 -0.27
N PHE A 40 6.59 -13.45 -1.23
CA PHE A 40 6.45 -13.79 -2.65
C PHE A 40 7.66 -14.54 -3.20
N GLN A 41 8.87 -14.02 -2.99
CA GLN A 41 10.12 -14.66 -3.45
C GLN A 41 10.32 -16.04 -2.82
N THR A 42 9.98 -16.21 -1.54
CA THR A 42 10.21 -17.46 -0.80
C THR A 42 9.06 -18.48 -0.92
N GLY A 43 7.99 -18.14 -1.64
CA GLY A 43 6.81 -18.99 -1.77
C GLY A 43 6.00 -19.14 -0.47
N ARG A 44 6.26 -18.31 0.56
CA ARG A 44 5.56 -18.34 1.85
C ARG A 44 4.30 -17.49 1.78
N ILE A 45 3.33 -17.95 1.00
CA ILE A 45 2.06 -17.27 0.78
C ILE A 45 1.00 -17.83 1.74
N ASP A 46 0.86 -17.18 2.89
CA ASP A 46 -0.16 -17.48 3.90
C ASP A 46 -1.35 -16.52 3.75
N ILE A 47 -2.22 -16.83 2.78
CA ILE A 47 -3.45 -16.09 2.48
C ILE A 47 -4.62 -17.09 2.35
N PRO A 48 -5.87 -16.69 2.58
CA PRO A 48 -7.02 -17.58 2.46
C PRO A 48 -7.13 -18.21 1.06
N ALA A 49 -7.58 -19.47 1.00
CA ALA A 49 -7.84 -20.14 -0.27
C ALA A 49 -8.87 -19.37 -1.10
N GLY A 50 -8.63 -19.25 -2.41
CA GLY A 50 -9.48 -18.49 -3.33
C GLY A 50 -9.12 -17.00 -3.45
N THR A 51 -8.12 -16.52 -2.70
CA THR A 51 -7.63 -15.13 -2.80
C THR A 51 -6.34 -15.03 -3.62
N HIS A 52 -5.92 -13.81 -3.96
CA HIS A 52 -4.78 -13.54 -4.84
C HIS A 52 -3.67 -12.75 -4.11
N PRO A 53 -2.42 -13.22 -4.08
CA PRO A 53 -1.33 -12.43 -3.49
C PRO A 53 -1.02 -11.21 -4.36
N VAL A 54 -0.80 -10.05 -3.74
CA VAL A 54 -0.30 -8.85 -4.43
C VAL A 54 0.90 -8.25 -3.67
N VAL A 55 1.95 -7.89 -4.38
CA VAL A 55 3.11 -7.21 -3.78
C VAL A 55 2.98 -5.70 -4.02
N LEU A 56 2.92 -4.93 -2.93
CA LEU A 56 2.96 -3.47 -2.98
C LEU A 56 4.42 -3.03 -2.82
N THR A 57 5.01 -2.46 -3.87
CA THR A 57 6.36 -1.88 -3.83
C THR A 57 6.32 -0.37 -3.95
N PHE A 58 7.22 0.29 -3.22
CA PHE A 58 7.42 1.73 -3.23
C PHE A 58 8.90 2.04 -3.47
N ASP A 59 9.19 2.83 -4.51
CA ASP A 59 10.56 3.13 -4.95
C ASP A 59 10.87 4.63 -4.69
N ASP A 60 12.15 5.01 -4.68
CA ASP A 60 12.67 6.37 -4.48
C ASP A 60 12.57 6.96 -3.05
N SER A 61 12.08 6.20 -2.06
CA SER A 61 12.05 6.61 -0.65
C SER A 61 11.47 8.01 -0.40
N THR A 62 10.39 8.37 -1.09
CA THR A 62 9.85 9.74 -1.06
C THR A 62 9.00 9.99 0.19
N ASN A 63 8.99 11.22 0.71
CA ASN A 63 8.22 11.59 1.92
C ASN A 63 6.70 11.38 1.81
N SER A 64 6.19 11.15 0.60
CA SER A 64 4.79 10.79 0.35
C SER A 64 4.48 9.33 0.73
N GLN A 65 5.49 8.49 0.93
CA GLN A 65 5.34 7.08 1.29
C GLN A 65 5.26 6.91 2.80
N VAL A 66 6.24 7.48 3.51
CA VAL A 66 6.34 7.43 4.97
C VAL A 66 6.71 8.82 5.48
N ARG A 67 5.87 9.36 6.37
CA ARG A 67 6.19 10.55 7.18
C ARG A 67 5.46 10.39 8.50
N LEU A 68 6.19 10.44 9.60
CA LEU A 68 5.61 10.28 10.93
C LEU A 68 5.39 11.65 11.57
N GLY A 69 4.20 11.84 12.15
CA GLY A 69 3.88 12.98 12.99
C GLY A 69 4.20 12.72 14.47
N PRO A 70 3.68 13.57 15.38
CA PRO A 70 3.82 13.37 16.82
C PRO A 70 3.38 11.96 17.26
N GLY A 71 4.16 11.34 18.15
CA GLY A 71 3.86 10.00 18.66
C GLY A 71 4.05 8.86 17.66
N GLY A 72 4.70 9.11 16.52
CA GLY A 72 4.96 8.08 15.50
C GLY A 72 3.75 7.77 14.60
N VAL A 73 2.69 8.59 14.66
CA VAL A 73 1.50 8.40 13.83
C VAL A 73 1.81 8.73 12.37
N PRO A 74 1.55 7.83 11.40
CA PRO A 74 1.71 8.14 9.98
C PRO A 74 0.88 9.37 9.59
N SER A 75 1.53 10.33 8.94
CA SER A 75 0.89 11.55 8.45
C SER A 75 -0.22 11.22 7.46
N PRO A 76 -1.34 11.97 7.45
CA PRO A 76 -2.39 11.79 6.46
C PRO A 76 -1.86 11.80 5.03
N ASN A 77 -2.52 11.04 4.15
CA ASN A 77 -2.19 10.93 2.73
C ASN A 77 -0.81 10.34 2.40
N THR A 78 -0.10 9.80 3.39
CA THR A 78 1.07 8.94 3.12
C THR A 78 0.63 7.53 2.72
N ALA A 79 1.49 6.80 2.00
CA ALA A 79 1.20 5.42 1.63
C ALA A 79 0.90 4.55 2.86
N VAL A 80 1.71 4.66 3.92
CA VAL A 80 1.50 3.92 5.18
C VAL A 80 0.17 4.27 5.83
N ALA A 81 -0.18 5.56 5.92
CA ALA A 81 -1.47 5.97 6.48
C ALA A 81 -2.66 5.44 5.67
N ILE A 82 -2.53 5.39 4.33
CA ILE A 82 -3.60 4.91 3.45
C ILE A 82 -3.76 3.40 3.59
N VAL A 83 -2.67 2.62 3.50
CA VAL A 83 -2.71 1.15 3.64
C VAL A 83 -3.27 0.76 5.01
N ALA A 84 -2.74 1.32 6.10
CA ALA A 84 -3.21 1.02 7.45
C ALA A 84 -4.68 1.44 7.66
N GLY A 85 -5.05 2.63 7.17
CA GLY A 85 -6.42 3.13 7.28
C GLY A 85 -7.43 2.32 6.45
N THR A 86 -7.04 1.79 5.30
CA THR A 86 -7.89 0.88 4.51
C THR A 86 -8.02 -0.47 5.19
N ALA A 87 -6.93 -1.06 5.69
CA ALA A 87 -6.95 -2.32 6.42
C ALA A 87 -7.84 -2.26 7.68
N ALA A 88 -7.85 -1.13 8.39
CA ALA A 88 -8.74 -0.92 9.54
C ALA A 88 -10.25 -0.95 9.16
N LYS A 89 -10.59 -0.55 7.93
CA LYS A 89 -11.98 -0.55 7.42
C LYS A 89 -12.35 -1.85 6.70
N LEU A 90 -11.38 -2.47 6.06
CA LEU A 90 -11.50 -3.68 5.24
C LEU A 90 -10.44 -4.69 5.72
N PRO A 91 -10.74 -5.50 6.74
CA PRO A 91 -9.76 -6.43 7.32
C PRO A 91 -9.24 -7.51 6.36
N SER A 92 -9.87 -7.70 5.19
CA SER A 92 -9.36 -8.54 4.11
C SER A 92 -8.04 -8.01 3.51
N LEU A 93 -7.79 -6.71 3.61
CA LEU A 93 -6.53 -6.09 3.20
C LEU A 93 -5.50 -6.19 4.33
N LYS A 94 -4.50 -7.06 4.18
CA LYS A 94 -3.34 -7.10 5.08
C LYS A 94 -2.49 -5.83 4.93
N PRO A 95 -2.14 -5.10 5.99
CA PRO A 95 -1.40 -3.84 5.90
C PRO A 95 0.12 -4.06 5.76
N VAL A 96 0.56 -4.71 4.67
CA VAL A 96 1.98 -4.94 4.38
C VAL A 96 2.38 -4.35 3.03
N ALA A 97 3.62 -3.88 2.95
CA ALA A 97 4.24 -3.32 1.75
C ALA A 97 5.77 -3.45 1.83
N THR A 98 6.45 -3.28 0.70
CA THR A 98 7.92 -3.26 0.59
C THR A 98 8.35 -1.88 0.10
N PHE A 99 9.33 -1.26 0.78
CA PHE A 99 9.85 0.07 0.46
C PHE A 99 11.34 -0.05 0.11
N PHE A 100 11.76 0.60 -0.97
CA PHE A 100 13.12 0.62 -1.49
C PHE A 100 13.76 2.02 -1.43
#